data_AF-A0A8J5WI16-F1
#
_entry.id   AF-A0A8J5WI16-F1
#
_cell.length_a   1.000
_cell.length_b   1.000
_cell.length_c   1.000
_cell.angle_alpha   90.00
_cell.angle_beta   90.00
_cell.angle_gamma   90.00
#
_symmetry.space_group_name_H-M   'P 1'
#
loop_
_entity.id
_entity.type
_entity.pdbx_description
1 polymer ?
#
loop_
_entity_poly.entity_id
_entity_poly.type
_entity_poly.pdbx_seq_one_letter_code
_entity_poly.pdbx_strand_id
1 'polypeptide(L)'
;MFQVYKLFAILEKAIRGVCTDLHPQSMVIADLGCASTPNTLLFVSEAITTVCENTSNDSTVEASSMEVQFFLNDLPNNNFNYIFQSLEKSNLLATDLPGGEED
;
A
#
# COMPACT_ATOMS: atom_id res chain seq x y z
N MET A 1 8.14 -4.62 -19.14
CA MET A 1 6.83 -5.31 -19.02
C MET A 1 6.95 -6.59 -18.20
N PHE A 2 7.73 -7.61 -18.61
CA PHE A 2 7.86 -8.87 -17.84
C PHE A 2 8.41 -8.77 -16.42
N GLN A 3 9.34 -7.84 -16.14
CA GLN A 3 9.91 -7.67 -14.79
C GLN A 3 8.90 -7.10 -13.79
N VAL A 4 7.97 -6.26 -14.27
CA VAL A 4 6.95 -5.61 -13.43
C VAL A 4 5.91 -6.63 -12.96
N TYR A 5 5.43 -7.49 -13.87
CA TYR A 5 4.47 -8.55 -13.50
C TYR A 5 5.05 -9.58 -12.52
N LYS A 6 6.34 -9.90 -12.64
CA LYS A 6 6.98 -10.83 -11.70
C LYS A 6 7.10 -10.24 -10.30
N LEU A 7 7.36 -8.94 -10.19
CA LEU A 7 7.41 -8.24 -8.90
C LEU A 7 6.04 -8.28 -8.21
N PHE A 8 4.94 -8.03 -8.93
CA PHE A 8 3.59 -8.07 -8.36
C PHE A 8 3.20 -9.46 -7.86
N ALA A 9 3.47 -10.52 -8.62
CA ALA A 9 3.18 -11.88 -8.17
C ALA A 9 3.95 -12.28 -6.90
N ILE A 10 5.18 -11.77 -6.73
CA ILE A 10 5.98 -12.02 -5.52
C ILE A 10 5.44 -11.20 -4.36
N LEU A 11 5.10 -9.92 -4.59
CA LEU A 11 4.52 -9.02 -3.60
C LEU A 11 3.21 -9.56 -3.05
N GLU A 12 2.28 -9.93 -3.93
CA GLU A 12 0.99 -10.48 -3.56
C GLU A 12 1.17 -11.71 -2.67
N LYS A 13 1.98 -12.68 -3.13
CA LYS A 13 2.24 -13.91 -2.39
C LYS A 13 2.86 -13.65 -1.01
N ALA A 14 3.77 -12.68 -0.91
CA ALA A 14 4.40 -12.32 0.35
C ALA A 14 3.40 -11.70 1.34
N ILE A 15 2.61 -10.72 0.89
CA ILE A 15 1.59 -10.06 1.72
C ILE A 15 0.56 -11.10 2.19
N ARG A 16 0.03 -11.92 1.26
CA ARG A 16 -0.95 -12.96 1.61
C ARG A 16 -0.41 -13.91 2.67
N GLY A 17 0.83 -14.38 2.52
CA GLY A 17 1.47 -15.26 3.50
C GLY A 17 1.62 -14.62 4.87
N VAL A 18 2.04 -13.36 4.93
CA VAL A 18 2.13 -12.62 6.20
C VAL A 18 0.75 -12.47 6.86
N CYS A 19 -0.27 -12.09 6.09
CA CYS A 19 -1.63 -11.94 6.59
C CYS A 19 -2.20 -13.26 7.12
N THR A 20 -2.04 -14.37 6.39
CA THR A 20 -2.58 -15.68 6.79
C THR A 20 -1.84 -16.30 7.97
N ASP A 21 -0.52 -16.08 8.08
CA ASP A 21 0.28 -16.77 9.09
C ASP A 21 0.30 -15.99 10.41
N LEU A 22 0.26 -14.65 10.36
CA LEU A 22 0.47 -13.79 11.53
C LEU A 22 -0.78 -13.02 11.97
N HIS A 23 -1.78 -12.85 11.10
CA HIS A 23 -2.98 -12.04 11.35
C HIS A 23 -2.67 -10.68 12.03
N PRO A 24 -1.76 -9.87 11.47
CA PRO A 24 -1.28 -8.68 12.15
C PRO A 24 -2.35 -7.57 12.15
N GLN A 25 -2.35 -6.73 13.19
CA GLN A 25 -3.17 -5.50 13.23
C GLN A 25 -2.54 -4.34 12.45
N SER A 26 -1.21 -4.38 12.24
CA SER A 26 -0.47 -3.40 11.45
C SER A 26 0.64 -4.05 10.63
N MET A 27 0.90 -3.49 9.45
CA MET A 27 1.93 -3.95 8.53
C MET A 27 2.75 -2.78 8.01
N VAL A 28 4.08 -2.95 8.00
CA VAL A 28 5.01 -1.96 7.43
C VAL A 28 5.63 -2.55 6.18
N ILE A 29 5.57 -1.80 5.08
CA ILE A 29 6.11 -2.18 3.78
C ILE A 29 7.14 -1.13 3.36
N ALA A 30 8.36 -1.56 3.02
CA ALA A 30 9.42 -0.66 2.57
C ALA A 30 9.83 -0.95 1.12
N ASP A 31 9.81 0.09 0.28
CA ASP A 31 10.36 0.06 -1.08
C ASP A 31 11.77 0.68 -1.05
N LEU A 32 12.79 -0.14 -1.32
CA LEU A 32 14.21 0.26 -1.24
C LEU A 32 14.75 0.48 -2.65
N GLY A 33 14.94 1.74 -3.03
CA GLY A 33 15.26 2.17 -4.40
C GLY A 33 14.02 2.47 -5.21
N CYS A 34 13.07 3.21 -4.63
CA CYS A 34 11.74 3.39 -5.18
C CYS A 34 11.72 4.15 -6.53
N ALA A 35 12.72 4.99 -6.78
CA ALA A 35 12.78 5.96 -7.87
C ALA A 35 11.54 6.87 -7.96
N SER A 36 11.60 7.89 -8.80
CA SER A 36 10.44 8.79 -9.05
C SER A 36 9.66 8.31 -10.26
N THR A 37 9.11 7.09 -10.19
CA THR A 37 8.47 6.45 -11.36
C THR A 37 7.02 6.04 -11.09
N PRO A 38 6.18 5.89 -12.13
CA PRO A 38 4.84 5.34 -11.96
C PRO A 38 4.80 3.95 -11.32
N ASN A 39 5.91 3.19 -11.39
CA ASN A 39 5.99 1.86 -10.79
C ASN A 39 5.89 1.90 -9.27
N THR A 40 6.37 2.97 -8.62
CA THR A 40 6.25 3.17 -7.17
C THR A 40 4.78 3.28 -6.75
N LEU A 41 3.96 3.98 -7.54
CA LEU A 41 2.52 4.10 -7.28
C LEU A 41 1.80 2.77 -7.51
N LEU A 42 2.16 2.06 -8.58
CA LEU A 42 1.62 0.73 -8.85
C LEU A 42 1.96 -0.26 -7.72
N PHE A 43 3.17 -0.22 -7.19
CA PHE A 43 3.58 -1.01 -6.03
C PHE A 43 2.71 -0.73 -4.80
N VAL A 44 2.52 0.55 -4.44
CA VAL A 44 1.68 0.95 -3.30
C VAL A 44 0.23 0.51 -3.51
N SER A 45 -0.34 0.76 -4.69
CA SER A 45 -1.71 0.36 -5.02
C SER A 45 -1.91 -1.15 -4.92
N GLU A 46 -1.02 -1.94 -5.51
CA GLU A 46 -1.11 -3.40 -5.53
C GLU A 46 -1.01 -3.98 -4.11
N ALA A 47 -0.12 -3.43 -3.29
CA ALA A 47 0.03 -3.83 -1.90
C ALA A 47 -1.26 -3.56 -1.10
N ILE A 48 -1.84 -2.36 -1.23
CA ILE A 48 -3.11 -2.00 -0.57
C ILE A 48 -4.24 -2.94 -1.04
N THR A 49 -4.38 -3.16 -2.34
CA THR A 49 -5.39 -4.07 -2.90
C THR A 49 -5.27 -5.47 -2.32
N THR A 50 -4.04 -6.02 -2.30
CA THR A 50 -3.80 -7.37 -1.75
C THR A 50 -4.19 -7.47 -0.27
N VAL A 51 -3.86 -6.44 0.52
CA VAL A 51 -4.24 -6.37 1.93
C VAL A 51 -5.77 -6.37 2.09
N CYS A 52 -6.47 -5.49 1.37
CA CYS A 52 -7.92 -5.34 1.45
C CYS A 52 -8.68 -6.61 1.03
N GLU A 53 -8.19 -7.30 0.02
CA GLU A 53 -8.75 -8.58 -0.43
C GLU A 53 -8.60 -9.68 0.62
N ASN A 54 -7.49 -9.70 1.36
CA ASN A 54 -7.28 -10.69 2.42
C ASN A 54 -8.26 -10.47 3.60
N THR A 55 -8.50 -9.23 4.01
CA THR A 55 -9.42 -8.90 5.11
C THR A 55 -10.88 -9.22 4.77
N SER A 56 -11.28 -9.09 3.51
CA SER A 56 -12.69 -9.28 3.09
C SER A 56 -13.15 -10.74 3.07
N ASN A 57 -12.22 -11.69 3.09
CA ASN A 57 -12.52 -13.13 3.03
C ASN A 57 -12.76 -13.77 4.40
N ASP A 58 -12.52 -13.05 5.51
CA ASP A 58 -12.72 -13.57 6.87
C ASP A 58 -13.94 -12.89 7.53
N SER A 59 -15.12 -13.49 7.33
CA SER A 59 -16.40 -13.00 7.84
C SER A 59 -16.54 -13.04 9.37
N THR A 60 -15.49 -13.41 10.11
CA THR A 60 -15.51 -13.58 11.57
C THR A 60 -14.72 -12.51 12.32
N VAL A 61 -13.87 -11.76 11.62
CA VAL A 61 -13.15 -10.63 12.18
C VAL A 61 -14.03 -9.41 11.95
N GLU A 62 -14.60 -8.83 13.01
CA GLU A 62 -15.10 -7.45 12.96
C GLU A 62 -14.04 -6.66 12.20
N ALA A 63 -14.38 -6.10 11.03
CA ALA A 63 -13.47 -5.56 10.04
C ALA A 63 -12.46 -4.57 10.65
N SER A 64 -11.42 -5.10 11.30
CA SER A 64 -10.33 -4.31 11.84
C SER A 64 -9.53 -3.97 10.61
N SER A 65 -9.72 -2.75 10.12
CA SER A 65 -8.92 -2.23 9.02
C SER A 65 -7.46 -2.32 9.44
N MET A 66 -6.73 -3.29 8.89
CA MET A 66 -5.32 -3.50 9.18
C MET A 66 -4.58 -2.23 8.77
N GLU A 67 -3.84 -1.62 9.69
CA GLU A 67 -3.08 -0.42 9.39
C GLU A 67 -1.90 -0.79 8.49
N VAL A 68 -1.74 -0.13 7.34
CA VAL A 68 -0.59 -0.34 6.44
C VAL A 68 0.21 0.94 6.31
N GLN A 69 1.49 0.86 6.63
CA GLN A 69 2.43 1.98 6.49
C GLN A 69 3.48 1.69 5.43
N PHE A 70 3.72 2.66 4.55
CA PHE A 70 4.71 2.57 3.49
C PHE A 70 5.93 3.45 3.76
N PHE A 71 7.12 2.88 3.61
CA PHE A 71 8.39 3.62 3.56
C PHE A 71 8.97 3.56 2.15
N LEU A 72 8.99 4.71 1.47
CA LEU A 72 9.58 4.82 0.13
C LEU A 72 10.98 5.42 0.27
N ASN A 73 12.01 4.57 0.11
CA ASN A 73 13.40 4.95 0.33
C ASN A 73 14.18 4.99 -0.99
N ASP A 74 15.00 6.02 -1.17
CA ASP A 74 15.95 6.15 -2.27
C ASP A 74 17.06 7.15 -1.89
N LEU A 75 18.04 7.33 -2.77
CA LEU A 75 19.08 8.33 -2.63
C LEU A 75 18.50 9.76 -2.53
N PRO A 76 19.20 10.70 -1.88
CA PRO A 76 18.72 12.08 -1.68
C PRO A 76 18.39 12.84 -2.99
N ASN A 77 18.95 12.40 -4.12
CA ASN A 77 18.71 13.02 -5.43
C ASN A 77 17.37 12.61 -6.06
N ASN A 78 16.64 11.66 -5.46
CA ASN A 78 15.33 11.24 -5.92
C ASN A 78 14.28 12.35 -5.70
N ASN A 79 13.34 12.49 -6.64
CA ASN A 79 12.27 13.48 -6.55
C ASN A 79 11.07 12.93 -5.76
N PHE A 80 11.21 12.83 -4.44
CA PHE A 80 10.12 12.38 -3.56
C PHE A 80 8.87 13.26 -3.64
N ASN A 81 9.02 14.56 -3.91
CA ASN A 81 7.88 15.47 -4.08
C ASN A 81 6.97 15.05 -5.24
N TYR A 82 7.54 14.55 -6.33
CA TYR A 82 6.75 13.99 -7.43
C TYR A 82 5.93 12.79 -6.97
N ILE A 83 6.54 11.88 -6.20
CA ILE A 83 5.86 10.70 -5.66
C ILE A 83 4.70 11.10 -4.76
N PHE A 84 4.92 12.03 -3.81
CA PHE A 84 3.87 12.50 -2.89
C PHE A 84 2.72 13.19 -3.63
N GLN A 85 3.02 14.08 -4.59
CA GLN A 85 1.99 14.74 -5.41
C GLN A 85 1.21 13.73 -6.27
N SER A 86 1.87 12.68 -6.74
CA SER A 86 1.19 11.63 -7.49
C SER A 86 0.29 10.79 -6.59
N LEU A 87 0.72 10.43 -5.38
CA LEU A 87 -0.09 9.71 -4.40
C LEU A 87 -1.36 10.50 -4.01
N GLU A 88 -1.21 11.80 -3.77
CA GLU A 88 -2.33 12.71 -3.49
C GLU A 88 -3.34 12.72 -4.64
N LYS A 89 -2.88 12.80 -5.89
CA LYS A 89 -3.75 12.77 -7.08
C LYS A 89 -4.40 11.42 -7.34
N SER A 90 -3.78 10.32 -6.88
CA SER A 90 -4.26 8.96 -7.11
C SER A 90 -5.34 8.52 -6.11
N ASN A 91 -5.77 9.38 -5.17
CA ASN A 91 -6.71 9.06 -4.08
C ASN A 91 -6.31 7.85 -3.21
N LEU A 92 -5.06 7.39 -3.30
CA LEU A 92 -4.52 6.28 -2.48
C LEU A 92 -4.27 6.70 -1.02
N LEU A 93 -4.35 8.00 -0.73
CA LEU A 93 -4.20 8.59 0.60
C LEU A 93 -5.54 8.99 1.25
N ALA A 94 -6.68 8.70 0.60
CA ALA A 94 -7.98 9.03 1.15
C ALA A 94 -8.35 8.05 2.27
N THR A 95 -7.88 8.33 3.48
CA THR A 95 -8.56 7.90 4.70
C THR A 95 -9.65 8.92 4.98
N ASP A 96 -10.91 8.50 4.90
CA ASP A 96 -12.09 9.33 5.14
C ASP A 96 -12.00 10.14 6.45
N LEU A 97 -12.17 11.46 6.37
CA LEU A 97 -12.80 12.23 7.45
C LEU A 97 -14.22 12.57 6.97
N PRO A 98 -15.29 12.09 7.63
CA PRO A 98 -16.57 12.76 7.52
C PRO A 98 -16.39 14.14 8.14
N GLY A 99 -16.36 15.17 7.30
CA GLY A 99 -16.49 16.55 7.76
C GLY A 99 -17.82 16.65 8.50
N GLY A 100 -17.74 16.86 9.82
CA GLY A 100 -18.88 17.36 10.57
C GLY A 100 -19.32 18.67 9.93
N GLU A 101 -20.62 18.79 9.68
CA GLU A 101 -21.27 20.06 9.43
C GLU A 101 -20.95 20.97 10.64
N GLU A 102 -20.20 22.04 10.41
CA GLU A 102 -20.18 23.18 11.32
C GLU A 102 -21.45 24.01 11.05
N ASP A 103 -22.13 24.38 12.14
CA ASP A 103 -23.44 25.06 12.21
C ASP A 103 -23.64 26.26 11.25
#